data_AF-A0AAP9A9J0-F1
#
_entry.id   AF-A0AAP9A9J0-F1
#
_cell.length_a   1.000
_cell.length_b   1.000
_cell.length_c   1.000
_cell.angle_alpha   90.00
_cell.angle_beta   90.00
_cell.angle_gamma   90.00
#
_symmetry.space_group_name_H-M   'P 1'
#
loop_
_entity.id
_entity.type
_entity.pdbx_description
1 polymer ?
#
loop_
_entity_poly.entity_id
_entity_poly.type
_entity_poly.pdbx_seq_one_letter_code
_entity_poly.pdbx_strand_id
1 'polypeptide(L)'
;MTSLEITTLVISLLSLIATLSISFNIYFIELRKQRERKIERLQQEAKQFIIHNLDEKDYIALCQFIYKLYKHDKHTRKIHREFVLLNEPVQKEVFKQLEITNIVDFKDNEWINKKFNTLKEIVNDYQLGNWDDYKFYEHFNLAYSMFRDQKYDEILEELKQDQFGGKNLSFHEYLNEYTHRSKESNMLAPIDYFIEQNNLKEVFDRKKHATYKLYLLDLILNELCRSMINDHRINSEFKHFDCEVVYVEDLYLKVLYKLYFQLN
;
A
#
# COMPACT_ATOMS: atom_id res chain seq x y z
N MET A 1 -28.54 33.99 65.40
CA MET A 1 -27.40 34.45 64.59
C MET A 1 -27.44 35.95 64.45
N THR A 2 -26.34 36.62 64.71
CA THR A 2 -26.22 38.07 64.47
C THR A 2 -26.07 38.34 62.97
N SER A 3 -26.48 39.52 62.48
CA SER A 3 -26.35 39.90 61.05
C SER A 3 -24.90 39.81 60.53
N LEU A 4 -23.93 39.97 61.43
CA LEU A 4 -22.50 39.85 61.16
C LEU A 4 -22.07 38.39 60.88
N GLU A 5 -22.69 37.41 61.53
CA GLU A 5 -22.41 35.99 61.30
C GLU A 5 -22.93 35.52 59.94
N ILE A 6 -24.09 36.05 59.50
CA ILE A 6 -24.68 35.71 58.20
C ILE A 6 -23.81 36.26 57.07
N THR A 7 -23.37 37.51 57.18
CA THR A 7 -22.53 38.15 56.16
C THR A 7 -21.16 37.49 56.04
N THR A 8 -20.52 37.14 57.15
CA THR A 8 -19.24 36.41 57.16
C THR A 8 -19.38 35.00 56.57
N LEU A 9 -20.46 34.27 56.85
CA LEU A 9 -20.74 32.96 56.25
C LEU A 9 -20.92 33.05 54.73
N VAL A 10 -21.65 34.06 54.24
CA VAL A 10 -21.83 34.29 52.79
C VAL A 10 -20.50 34.62 52.11
N ILE A 11 -19.69 35.50 52.70
CA ILE A 11 -18.35 35.84 52.16
C ILE A 11 -17.47 34.58 52.11
N SER A 12 -17.51 33.75 53.14
CA SER A 12 -16.73 32.50 53.21
C SER A 12 -17.14 31.53 52.10
N LEU A 13 -18.45 31.38 51.87
CA LEU A 13 -18.99 30.53 50.80
C LEU A 13 -18.61 31.05 49.41
N LEU A 14 -18.72 32.36 49.18
CA LEU A 14 -18.30 33.01 47.93
C LEU A 14 -16.79 32.84 47.69
N SER A 15 -15.96 32.98 48.72
CA SER A 15 -14.51 32.76 48.65
C SER A 15 -14.18 31.31 48.30
N LEU A 16 -14.91 30.34 48.87
CA LEU A 16 -14.74 28.92 48.55
C LEU A 16 -15.10 28.63 47.08
N ILE A 17 -16.23 29.16 46.60
CA ILE A 17 -16.67 29.01 45.20
C ILE A 17 -15.65 29.64 44.24
N ALA A 18 -15.13 30.82 44.57
CA ALA A 18 -14.09 31.48 43.78
C ALA A 18 -12.82 30.63 43.69
N THR A 19 -12.38 30.07 44.82
CA THR A 19 -11.17 29.21 44.89
C THR A 19 -11.35 27.92 44.06
N LEU A 20 -12.51 27.27 44.18
CA LEU A 20 -12.84 26.09 43.39
C LEU A 20 -12.88 26.43 41.90
N SER A 21 -13.50 27.55 41.53
CA SER A 21 -13.59 28.00 40.13
C SER A 21 -12.21 28.24 39.54
N ILE A 22 -11.30 28.90 40.26
CA ILE A 22 -9.92 29.11 39.82
C ILE A 22 -9.20 27.77 39.65
N SER A 23 -9.34 26.87 40.62
CA SER A 23 -8.72 25.53 40.58
C SER A 23 -9.17 24.73 39.35
N PHE A 24 -10.47 24.73 39.04
CA PHE A 24 -11.01 24.10 37.84
C PHE A 24 -10.45 24.72 36.56
N ASN A 25 -10.41 26.05 36.46
CA ASN A 25 -9.86 26.73 35.29
C ASN A 25 -8.38 26.38 35.05
N ILE A 26 -7.55 26.40 36.10
CA ILE A 26 -6.14 26.01 36.00
C ILE A 26 -6.02 24.57 35.50
N TYR A 27 -6.81 23.65 36.04
CA TYR A 27 -6.82 22.25 35.60
C TYR A 27 -7.14 22.10 34.10
N PHE A 28 -8.18 22.79 33.61
CA PHE A 28 -8.53 22.74 32.18
C PHE A 28 -7.47 23.36 31.28
N ILE A 29 -6.87 24.47 31.70
CA ILE A 29 -5.77 25.11 30.96
C ILE A 29 -4.56 24.17 30.89
N GLU A 30 -4.20 23.52 31.99
CA GLU A 30 -3.08 22.56 32.02
C GLU A 30 -3.37 21.34 31.13
N LEU A 31 -4.59 20.81 31.18
CA LEU A 31 -5.02 19.72 30.32
C LEU A 31 -4.94 20.10 28.83
N ARG A 32 -5.34 21.32 28.48
CA ARG A 32 -5.24 21.85 27.10
C ARG A 32 -3.78 21.99 26.67
N LYS A 33 -2.93 22.57 27.50
CA LYS A 33 -1.48 22.71 27.22
C LYS A 33 -0.79 21.36 27.04
N GLN A 34 -1.14 20.37 27.85
CA GLN A 34 -0.60 19.01 27.70
C GLN A 34 -1.00 18.38 26.36
N ARG A 35 -2.26 18.58 25.92
CA ARG A 35 -2.71 18.13 24.61
C ARG A 35 -1.99 18.84 23.48
N GLU A 36 -1.87 20.17 23.55
CA GLU A 36 -1.17 20.99 22.55
C GLU A 36 0.30 20.56 22.42
N ARG A 37 1.03 20.43 23.54
CA ARG A 37 2.42 19.93 23.55
C ARG A 37 2.55 18.52 22.95
N LYS A 38 1.57 17.64 23.20
CA LYS A 38 1.58 16.28 22.62
C LYS A 38 1.40 16.35 21.11
N ILE A 39 0.48 17.18 20.62
CA ILE A 39 0.24 17.36 19.18
C ILE A 39 1.48 17.96 18.52
N GLU A 40 2.07 19.00 19.10
CA GLU A 40 3.29 19.63 18.59
C GLU A 40 4.45 18.64 18.48
N ARG A 41 4.65 17.80 19.50
CA ARG A 41 5.68 16.74 19.47
C ARG A 41 5.43 15.74 18.35
N LEU A 42 4.20 15.23 18.22
CA LEU A 42 3.84 14.31 17.14
C LEU A 42 4.08 14.92 15.76
N GLN A 43 3.67 16.18 15.58
CA GLN A 43 3.88 16.92 14.34
C GLN A 43 5.36 17.11 14.03
N GLN A 44 6.16 17.43 15.05
CA GLN A 44 7.59 17.65 14.91
C GLN A 44 8.35 16.35 14.62
N GLU A 45 8.02 15.25 15.29
CA GLU A 45 8.59 13.92 15.04
C GLU A 45 8.26 13.43 13.62
N ALA A 46 7.00 13.55 13.19
CA ALA A 46 6.59 13.22 11.82
C ALA A 46 7.33 14.07 10.78
N LYS A 47 7.44 15.37 11.01
CA LYS A 47 8.16 16.30 10.13
C LYS A 47 9.65 15.94 10.04
N GLN A 48 10.28 15.61 11.17
CA GLN A 48 11.67 15.17 11.20
C GLN A 48 11.86 13.88 10.40
N PHE A 49 10.98 12.90 10.58
CA PHE A 49 11.03 11.65 9.81
C PHE A 49 10.95 11.90 8.29
N ILE A 50 10.01 12.74 7.86
CA ILE A 50 9.82 13.10 6.44
C ILE A 50 11.09 13.78 5.88
N ILE A 51 11.67 14.73 6.61
CA ILE A 51 12.88 15.44 6.18
C ILE A 51 14.07 14.49 6.08
N HIS A 52 14.25 13.58 7.05
CA HIS A 52 15.37 12.61 7.05
C HIS A 52 15.27 11.55 5.95
N ASN A 53 14.09 11.38 5.37
CA ASN A 53 13.79 10.38 4.34
C ASN A 53 13.24 11.03 3.06
N LEU A 54 13.61 12.29 2.78
CA LEU A 54 13.12 13.02 1.63
C LEU A 54 13.41 12.29 0.30
N ASP A 55 14.59 11.67 0.19
CA ASP A 55 15.03 10.95 -1.01
C ASP A 55 14.22 9.68 -1.29
N GLU A 56 13.59 9.10 -0.27
CA GLU A 56 12.74 7.92 -0.38
C GLU A 56 11.27 8.24 -0.05
N LYS A 57 10.88 9.52 -0.06
CA LYS A 57 9.53 9.97 0.31
C LYS A 57 8.44 9.26 -0.50
N ASP A 58 8.73 8.97 -1.76
CA ASP A 58 7.76 8.33 -2.64
C ASP A 58 7.40 6.92 -2.17
N TYR A 59 8.20 6.25 -1.35
CA TYR A 59 7.87 4.91 -0.83
C TYR A 59 7.02 4.92 0.45
N ILE A 60 6.68 6.10 1.00
CA ILE A 60 5.96 6.19 2.28
C ILE A 60 4.59 5.51 2.24
N ALA A 61 3.89 5.58 1.10
CA ALA A 61 2.59 4.91 0.97
C ALA A 61 2.71 3.38 1.12
N LEU A 62 3.83 2.80 0.70
CA LEU A 62 4.11 1.35 0.81
C LEU A 62 4.47 0.93 2.24
N CYS A 63 5.00 1.85 3.05
CA CYS A 63 5.38 1.58 4.44
C CYS A 63 4.22 1.10 5.31
N GLN A 64 2.98 1.42 4.91
CA GLN A 64 1.75 0.93 5.51
C GLN A 64 1.67 -0.60 5.55
N PHE A 65 2.02 -1.26 4.44
CA PHE A 65 2.00 -2.72 4.33
C PHE A 65 3.15 -3.32 5.12
N ILE A 66 4.33 -2.71 5.06
CA ILE A 66 5.49 -3.14 5.84
C ILE A 66 5.18 -3.18 7.34
N TYR A 67 4.64 -2.08 7.89
CA TYR A 67 4.34 -2.00 9.31
C TYR A 67 3.29 -3.03 9.77
N LYS A 68 2.29 -3.32 8.92
CA LYS A 68 1.19 -4.23 9.26
C LYS A 68 1.52 -5.70 9.03
N LEU A 69 2.23 -6.03 7.96
CA LEU A 69 2.48 -7.41 7.53
C LEU A 69 3.86 -7.93 7.91
N TYR A 70 4.87 -7.06 7.90
CA TYR A 70 6.28 -7.47 7.92
C TYR A 70 7.12 -6.67 8.92
N LYS A 71 6.50 -6.22 10.01
CA LYS A 71 7.14 -5.35 11.02
C LYS A 71 8.49 -5.86 11.53
N HIS A 72 8.71 -7.17 11.54
CA HIS A 72 9.90 -7.79 12.12
C HIS A 72 10.90 -8.27 11.06
N ASP A 73 10.63 -8.03 9.78
CA ASP A 73 11.48 -8.47 8.69
C ASP A 73 12.63 -7.51 8.47
N LYS A 74 13.69 -8.02 7.82
CA LYS A 74 14.80 -7.20 7.34
C LYS A 74 14.40 -6.56 6.01
N HIS A 75 14.15 -5.25 6.02
CA HIS A 75 13.81 -4.47 4.84
C HIS A 75 15.02 -3.92 4.10
N THR A 76 14.89 -3.80 2.79
CA THR A 76 15.92 -3.34 1.86
C THR A 76 16.14 -1.84 1.97
N ARG A 77 15.05 -1.08 1.95
CA ARG A 77 15.07 0.39 2.02
C ARG A 77 15.27 0.92 3.42
N LYS A 78 15.93 2.08 3.49
CA LYS A 78 16.15 2.78 4.76
C LYS A 78 14.82 3.25 5.34
N ILE A 79 13.97 3.85 4.51
CA ILE A 79 12.68 4.37 4.94
C ILE A 79 11.76 3.29 5.51
N HIS A 80 11.76 2.07 4.94
CA HIS A 80 10.99 0.94 5.46
C HIS A 80 11.45 0.58 6.88
N ARG A 81 12.77 0.49 7.11
CA ARG A 81 13.33 0.18 8.44
C ARG A 81 13.01 1.28 9.46
N GLU A 82 13.15 2.54 9.08
CA GLU A 82 12.91 3.67 9.98
C GLU A 82 11.42 3.85 10.30
N PHE A 83 10.54 3.65 9.31
CA PHE A 83 9.09 3.80 9.49
C PHE A 83 8.52 2.80 10.51
N VAL A 84 9.03 1.57 10.51
CA VAL A 84 8.65 0.50 11.45
C VAL A 84 8.95 0.86 12.91
N LEU A 85 9.96 1.69 13.14
CA LEU A 85 10.37 2.14 14.48
C LEU A 85 9.44 3.25 15.03
N LEU A 86 8.68 3.92 14.16
CA LEU A 86 7.72 4.94 14.58
C LEU A 86 6.56 4.31 15.35
N ASN A 87 6.04 5.05 16.33
CA ASN A 87 4.77 4.69 16.95
C ASN A 87 3.59 5.03 16.04
N GLU A 88 2.46 4.33 16.21
CA GLU A 88 1.29 4.49 15.34
C GLU A 88 0.75 5.94 15.28
N PRO A 89 0.70 6.73 16.38
CA PRO A 89 0.34 8.14 16.29
C PRO A 89 1.24 8.98 15.36
N VAL A 90 2.57 8.76 15.41
CA VAL A 90 3.52 9.47 14.54
C VAL A 90 3.34 9.02 13.09
N GLN A 91 3.14 7.72 12.84
CA GLN A 91 2.88 7.19 11.50
C GLN A 91 1.63 7.84 10.87
N LYS A 92 0.54 7.95 11.63
CA LYS A 92 -0.69 8.63 11.19
C LYS A 92 -0.46 10.09 10.87
N GLU A 93 0.35 10.78 11.67
CA GLU A 93 0.71 12.17 11.42
C GLU A 93 1.63 12.32 10.19
N VAL A 94 2.53 11.36 9.93
CA VAL A 94 3.33 11.32 8.68
C VAL A 94 2.42 11.23 7.46
N PHE A 95 1.45 10.29 7.45
CA PHE A 95 0.50 10.17 6.34
C PHE A 95 -0.33 11.43 6.14
N LYS A 96 -0.79 12.04 7.24
CA LYS A 96 -1.56 13.28 7.21
C LYS A 96 -0.75 14.45 6.62
N GLN A 97 0.51 14.62 7.01
CA GLN A 97 1.38 15.70 6.49
C GLN A 97 1.73 15.51 5.01
N LEU A 98 1.66 14.27 4.51
CA LEU A 98 1.89 13.93 3.11
C LEU A 98 0.61 13.82 2.29
N GLU A 99 -0.53 14.15 2.87
CA GLU A 99 -1.85 14.08 2.23
C GLU A 99 -2.19 12.66 1.70
N ILE A 100 -1.63 11.62 2.34
CA ILE A 100 -1.94 10.22 2.03
C ILE A 100 -3.28 9.89 2.69
N THR A 101 -4.35 9.92 1.90
CA THR A 101 -5.73 9.67 2.35
C THR A 101 -6.08 8.19 2.45
N ASN A 102 -5.43 7.36 1.63
CA ASN A 102 -5.73 5.94 1.50
C ASN A 102 -4.90 5.16 2.53
N ILE A 103 -5.47 5.01 3.73
CA ILE A 103 -4.83 4.28 4.82
C ILE A 103 -5.34 2.84 4.86
N VAL A 104 -4.42 1.87 4.93
CA VAL A 104 -4.78 0.46 5.05
C VAL A 104 -5.37 0.18 6.43
N ASP A 105 -6.52 -0.48 6.46
CA ASP A 105 -7.14 -0.97 7.68
C ASP A 105 -7.61 -2.42 7.49
N PHE A 106 -6.70 -3.35 7.76
CA PHE A 106 -7.01 -4.78 7.79
C PHE A 106 -6.52 -5.38 9.11
N LYS A 107 -7.26 -6.39 9.58
CA LYS A 107 -7.01 -7.09 10.85
C LYS A 107 -6.15 -8.34 10.69
N ASP A 108 -6.24 -8.98 9.53
CA ASP A 108 -5.57 -10.23 9.19
C ASP A 108 -5.16 -10.20 7.71
N ASN A 109 -4.47 -11.24 7.26
CA ASN A 109 -3.93 -11.33 5.89
C ASN A 109 -4.88 -12.06 4.93
N GLU A 110 -6.10 -12.44 5.34
CA GLU A 110 -7.05 -13.13 4.48
C GLU A 110 -7.49 -12.26 3.29
N TRP A 111 -7.40 -10.93 3.43
CA TRP A 111 -7.70 -10.01 2.34
C TRP A 111 -6.84 -10.30 1.11
N ILE A 112 -5.58 -10.73 1.28
CA ILE A 112 -4.68 -11.02 0.15
C ILE A 112 -5.28 -12.16 -0.67
N ASN A 113 -5.66 -13.27 -0.02
CA ASN A 113 -6.31 -14.41 -0.69
C ASN A 113 -7.61 -14.00 -1.38
N LYS A 114 -8.44 -13.18 -0.72
CA LYS A 114 -9.68 -12.66 -1.31
C LYS A 114 -9.40 -11.87 -2.59
N LYS A 115 -8.42 -10.96 -2.58
CA LYS A 115 -8.04 -10.17 -3.76
C LYS A 115 -7.43 -11.02 -4.88
N PHE A 116 -6.65 -12.05 -4.55
CA PHE A 116 -6.17 -13.02 -5.54
C PHE A 116 -7.33 -13.82 -6.17
N ASN A 117 -8.35 -14.17 -5.40
CA ASN A 117 -9.56 -14.83 -5.93
C ASN A 117 -10.36 -13.89 -6.83
N THR A 118 -10.58 -12.63 -6.43
CA THR A 118 -11.22 -11.62 -7.28
C THR A 118 -10.45 -11.43 -8.58
N LEU A 119 -9.12 -11.34 -8.51
CA LEU A 119 -8.27 -11.23 -9.69
C LEU A 119 -8.37 -12.46 -10.60
N LYS A 120 -8.41 -13.67 -10.01
CA LYS A 120 -8.65 -14.93 -10.74
C LYS A 120 -10.00 -14.91 -11.48
N GLU A 121 -11.07 -14.49 -10.82
CA GLU A 121 -12.40 -14.39 -11.43
C GLU A 121 -12.39 -13.43 -12.62
N ILE A 122 -11.78 -12.24 -12.47
CA ILE A 122 -11.62 -11.28 -13.57
C ILE A 122 -10.83 -11.93 -14.72
N VAL A 123 -9.67 -12.53 -14.45
CA VAL A 123 -8.84 -13.18 -15.47
C VAL A 123 -9.62 -14.25 -16.24
N ASN A 124 -10.45 -15.03 -15.54
CA ASN A 124 -11.28 -16.07 -16.16
C ASN A 124 -12.42 -15.49 -16.99
N ASP A 125 -13.14 -14.49 -16.47
CA ASP A 125 -14.27 -13.86 -17.15
C ASP A 125 -13.85 -13.19 -18.46
N TYR A 126 -12.69 -12.53 -18.46
CA TYR A 126 -12.09 -11.92 -19.64
C TYR A 126 -11.22 -12.87 -20.46
N GLN A 127 -11.14 -14.14 -20.06
CA GLN A 127 -10.38 -15.19 -20.75
C GLN A 127 -8.93 -14.77 -21.03
N LEU A 128 -8.25 -14.18 -20.03
CA LEU A 128 -6.89 -13.63 -20.21
C LEU A 128 -5.78 -14.68 -20.12
N GLY A 129 -6.09 -15.88 -19.63
CA GLY A 129 -5.20 -17.04 -19.62
C GLY A 129 -5.53 -18.03 -18.52
N ASN A 130 -4.77 -19.14 -18.45
CA ASN A 130 -5.01 -20.21 -17.47
C ASN A 130 -4.37 -19.91 -16.11
N TRP A 131 -5.08 -19.13 -15.28
CA TRP A 131 -4.60 -18.69 -13.95
C TRP A 131 -4.06 -19.82 -13.05
N ASP A 132 -4.75 -20.96 -13.01
CA ASP A 132 -4.47 -22.04 -12.06
C ASP A 132 -3.15 -22.76 -12.36
N ASP A 133 -2.75 -22.85 -13.62
CA ASP A 133 -1.47 -23.45 -14.03
C ASP A 133 -0.27 -22.62 -13.57
N TYR A 134 -0.46 -21.32 -13.35
CA TYR A 134 0.63 -20.38 -13.11
C TYR A 134 0.97 -20.16 -11.64
N LYS A 135 0.13 -20.63 -10.71
CA LYS A 135 0.39 -20.58 -9.26
C LYS A 135 0.84 -19.19 -8.78
N PHE A 136 0.19 -18.13 -9.26
CA PHE A 136 0.60 -16.74 -8.99
C PHE A 136 0.79 -16.44 -7.50
N TYR A 137 -0.11 -16.92 -6.65
CA TYR A 137 -0.04 -16.69 -5.21
C TYR A 137 1.19 -17.34 -4.54
N GLU A 138 1.59 -18.54 -4.98
CA GLU A 138 2.79 -19.21 -4.47
C GLU A 138 4.04 -18.39 -4.84
N HIS A 139 4.15 -17.98 -6.10
CA HIS A 139 5.28 -17.20 -6.61
C HIS A 139 5.35 -15.79 -6.04
N PHE A 140 4.20 -15.18 -5.76
CA PHE A 140 4.11 -13.90 -5.08
C PHE A 140 4.74 -13.95 -3.68
N ASN A 141 4.36 -14.93 -2.87
CA ASN A 141 4.95 -15.14 -1.54
C ASN A 141 6.44 -15.54 -1.61
N LEU A 142 6.81 -16.32 -2.63
CA LEU A 142 8.19 -16.72 -2.87
C LEU A 142 9.09 -15.51 -3.18
N ALA A 143 8.61 -14.57 -3.99
CA ALA A 143 9.33 -13.36 -4.35
C ALA A 143 9.73 -12.55 -3.11
N TYR A 144 8.79 -12.35 -2.18
CA TYR A 144 9.07 -11.62 -0.94
C TYR A 144 9.98 -12.40 0.02
N SER A 145 9.71 -13.68 0.22
CA SER A 145 10.42 -14.48 1.22
C SER A 145 11.87 -14.78 0.85
N MET A 146 12.18 -14.97 -0.43
CA MET A 146 13.51 -15.41 -0.88
C MET A 146 14.28 -14.36 -1.67
N PHE A 147 13.60 -13.40 -2.32
CA PHE A 147 14.23 -12.56 -3.34
C PHE A 147 14.04 -11.06 -3.13
N ARG A 148 13.45 -10.63 -2.00
CA ARG A 148 13.12 -9.21 -1.75
C ARG A 148 14.30 -8.24 -1.85
N ASP A 149 15.51 -8.70 -1.50
CA ASP A 149 16.75 -7.90 -1.49
C ASP A 149 17.48 -7.84 -2.84
N GLN A 150 16.97 -8.56 -3.83
CA GLN A 150 17.54 -8.58 -5.16
C GLN A 150 17.14 -7.31 -5.91
N LYS A 151 18.08 -6.79 -6.70
CA LYS A 151 17.75 -5.73 -7.64
C LYS A 151 16.80 -6.25 -8.71
N TYR A 152 15.80 -5.42 -9.00
CA TYR A 152 14.76 -5.72 -9.96
C TYR A 152 15.33 -5.78 -11.38
N ASP A 153 16.03 -4.73 -11.83
CA ASP A 153 16.52 -4.58 -13.20
C ASP A 153 17.41 -5.72 -13.67
N GLU A 154 18.33 -6.19 -12.81
CA GLU A 154 19.22 -7.33 -13.11
C GLU A 154 18.46 -8.60 -13.50
N ILE A 155 17.20 -8.72 -13.10
CA ILE A 155 16.35 -9.87 -13.39
C ILE A 155 15.58 -9.65 -14.71
N LEU A 156 15.22 -8.41 -15.07
CA LEU A 156 14.45 -8.11 -16.30
C LEU A 156 15.27 -7.94 -17.56
N GLU A 157 16.60 -7.81 -17.50
CA GLU A 157 17.40 -7.66 -18.71
C GLU A 157 17.16 -8.79 -19.75
N GLU A 158 16.71 -9.97 -19.29
CA GLU A 158 16.37 -11.11 -20.14
C GLU A 158 14.88 -11.19 -20.54
N LEU A 159 14.00 -10.31 -20.03
CA LEU A 159 12.57 -10.31 -20.35
C LEU A 159 12.31 -9.71 -21.72
N LYS A 160 11.50 -10.41 -22.52
CA LYS A 160 11.02 -9.88 -23.81
C LYS A 160 9.75 -9.05 -23.59
N GLN A 161 9.90 -7.84 -23.07
CA GLN A 161 8.76 -7.01 -22.63
C GLN A 161 7.88 -6.48 -23.78
N ASP A 162 8.45 -6.29 -24.96
CA ASP A 162 7.78 -5.63 -26.11
C ASP A 162 7.79 -6.50 -27.37
N GLN A 163 7.52 -7.81 -27.26
CA GLN A 163 7.48 -8.70 -28.43
C GLN A 163 6.18 -9.53 -28.50
N PHE A 164 5.05 -8.85 -28.27
CA PHE A 164 3.73 -9.48 -28.34
C PHE A 164 3.18 -9.62 -29.78
N GLY A 165 2.52 -10.75 -30.06
CA GLY A 165 1.91 -11.04 -31.37
C GLY A 165 2.89 -11.14 -32.55
N GLY A 166 4.17 -11.44 -32.32
CA GLY A 166 5.21 -11.43 -33.37
C GLY A 166 5.56 -10.04 -33.90
N LYS A 167 5.12 -8.99 -33.21
CA LYS A 167 5.40 -7.57 -33.47
C LYS A 167 6.03 -6.93 -32.23
N ASN A 168 6.54 -5.70 -32.35
CA ASN A 168 7.03 -4.94 -31.20
C ASN A 168 5.87 -4.27 -30.44
N LEU A 169 4.88 -5.06 -30.01
CA LEU A 169 3.75 -4.57 -29.21
C LEU A 169 4.07 -4.74 -27.72
N SER A 170 3.66 -3.76 -26.93
CA SER A 170 3.61 -3.83 -25.48
C SER A 170 2.47 -4.74 -24.99
N PHE A 171 2.52 -5.16 -23.73
CA PHE A 171 1.45 -5.96 -23.11
C PHE A 171 0.08 -5.25 -23.17
N HIS A 172 0.04 -3.93 -22.98
CA HIS A 172 -1.17 -3.11 -23.10
C HIS A 172 -1.77 -3.19 -24.50
N GLU A 173 -0.95 -2.94 -25.53
CA GLU A 173 -1.41 -2.94 -26.92
C GLU A 173 -1.93 -4.32 -27.32
N TYR A 174 -1.25 -5.38 -26.91
CA TYR A 174 -1.69 -6.75 -27.18
C TYR A 174 -2.99 -7.08 -26.45
N LEU A 175 -3.15 -6.70 -25.18
CA LEU A 175 -4.39 -6.89 -24.43
C LEU A 175 -5.56 -6.13 -25.08
N ASN A 176 -5.33 -4.89 -25.51
CA ASN A 176 -6.34 -4.12 -26.23
C ASN A 176 -6.72 -4.78 -27.56
N GLU A 177 -5.75 -5.25 -28.35
CA GLU A 177 -6.06 -6.00 -29.57
C GLU A 177 -6.85 -7.28 -29.26
N TYR A 178 -6.43 -8.04 -28.23
CA TYR A 178 -7.09 -9.28 -27.80
C TYR A 178 -8.55 -9.03 -27.38
N THR A 179 -8.80 -8.03 -26.54
CA THR A 179 -10.16 -7.71 -26.07
C THR A 179 -11.11 -7.31 -27.21
N HIS A 180 -10.59 -6.72 -28.29
CA HIS A 180 -11.40 -6.32 -29.45
C HIS A 180 -11.51 -7.40 -30.54
N ARG A 181 -10.51 -8.27 -30.70
CA ARG A 181 -10.38 -9.19 -31.86
C ARG A 181 -10.32 -10.69 -31.52
N SER A 182 -10.24 -11.06 -30.24
CA SER A 182 -10.07 -12.46 -29.81
C SER A 182 -11.13 -13.42 -30.35
N LYS A 183 -12.37 -12.96 -30.54
CA LYS A 183 -13.45 -13.81 -31.08
C LYS A 183 -13.30 -14.16 -32.56
N GLU A 184 -12.44 -13.46 -33.29
CA GLU A 184 -12.25 -13.60 -34.74
C GLU A 184 -10.86 -14.13 -35.13
N SER A 185 -9.95 -14.30 -34.16
CA SER A 185 -8.54 -14.60 -34.41
C SER A 185 -8.01 -15.68 -33.47
N ASN A 186 -7.07 -16.52 -33.95
CA ASN A 186 -6.36 -17.53 -33.15
C ASN A 186 -5.31 -16.89 -32.21
N MET A 187 -5.63 -15.76 -31.59
CA MET A 187 -4.73 -15.07 -30.66
C MET A 187 -4.64 -15.85 -29.35
N LEU A 188 -3.42 -16.06 -28.86
CA LEU A 188 -3.16 -16.57 -27.51
C LEU A 188 -3.62 -15.54 -26.47
N ALA A 189 -4.16 -16.01 -25.36
CA ALA A 189 -4.56 -15.14 -24.27
C ALA A 189 -3.33 -14.37 -23.73
N PRO A 190 -3.46 -13.09 -23.33
CA PRO A 190 -2.30 -12.24 -23.00
C PRO A 190 -1.36 -12.80 -21.93
N ILE A 191 -1.92 -13.42 -20.89
CA ILE A 191 -1.14 -14.04 -19.81
C ILE A 191 -0.41 -15.29 -20.35
N ASP A 192 -1.12 -16.13 -21.10
CA ASP A 192 -0.54 -17.35 -21.70
C ASP A 192 0.59 -16.99 -22.66
N TYR A 193 0.40 -15.95 -23.48
CA TYR A 193 1.42 -15.44 -24.39
C TYR A 193 2.66 -14.98 -23.62
N PHE A 194 2.50 -14.17 -22.57
CA PHE A 194 3.62 -13.71 -21.73
C PHE A 194 4.41 -14.91 -21.17
N ILE A 195 3.70 -15.91 -20.65
CA ILE A 195 4.29 -17.11 -20.06
C ILE A 195 5.08 -17.91 -21.10
N GLU A 196 4.52 -18.12 -22.29
CA GLU A 196 5.15 -18.90 -23.36
C GLU A 196 6.36 -18.18 -23.98
N GLN A 197 6.23 -16.89 -24.28
CA GLN A 197 7.29 -16.09 -24.88
C GLN A 197 8.56 -16.04 -24.02
N ASN A 198 8.39 -16.05 -22.69
CA ASN A 198 9.47 -16.01 -21.72
C ASN A 198 9.83 -17.40 -21.16
N ASN A 199 9.35 -18.48 -21.79
CA ASN A 199 9.62 -19.88 -21.43
C ASN A 199 9.37 -20.21 -19.95
N LEU A 200 8.41 -19.54 -19.31
CA LEU A 200 8.12 -19.67 -17.86
C LEU A 200 7.47 -20.99 -17.45
N LYS A 201 7.16 -21.87 -18.42
CA LYS A 201 6.74 -23.25 -18.17
C LYS A 201 7.93 -24.20 -17.94
N GLU A 202 9.09 -23.91 -18.55
CA GLU A 202 10.25 -24.81 -18.60
C GLU A 202 11.48 -24.29 -17.85
N VAL A 203 11.49 -23.02 -17.44
CA VAL A 203 12.63 -22.42 -16.74
C VAL A 203 12.74 -23.00 -15.32
N PHE A 204 13.93 -23.50 -14.96
CA PHE A 204 14.21 -24.06 -13.62
C PHE A 204 14.63 -23.00 -12.59
N ASP A 205 14.86 -21.75 -13.02
CA ASP A 205 15.28 -20.67 -12.15
C ASP A 205 14.08 -20.12 -11.35
N ARG A 206 14.00 -20.54 -10.08
CA ARG A 206 12.96 -20.12 -9.14
C ARG A 206 12.94 -18.60 -8.92
N LYS A 207 14.10 -17.93 -8.97
CA LYS A 207 14.21 -16.48 -8.81
C LYS A 207 13.53 -15.78 -9.98
N LYS A 208 13.93 -16.13 -11.21
CA LYS A 208 13.31 -15.59 -12.43
C LYS A 208 11.81 -15.86 -12.47
N HIS A 209 11.38 -17.08 -12.14
CA HIS A 209 9.95 -17.42 -12.08
C HIS A 209 9.15 -16.55 -11.12
N ALA A 210 9.64 -16.39 -9.88
CA ALA A 210 8.94 -15.60 -8.88
C ALA A 210 8.86 -14.12 -9.30
N THR A 211 9.98 -13.54 -9.75
CA THR A 211 10.04 -12.14 -10.14
C THR A 211 9.25 -11.85 -11.42
N TYR A 212 9.30 -12.73 -12.44
CA TYR A 212 8.57 -12.51 -13.69
C TYR A 212 7.06 -12.62 -13.49
N LYS A 213 6.61 -13.54 -12.63
CA LYS A 213 5.19 -13.64 -12.28
C LYS A 213 4.73 -12.46 -11.43
N LEU A 214 5.59 -11.94 -10.56
CA LEU A 214 5.31 -10.72 -9.82
C LEU A 214 5.21 -9.50 -10.76
N TYR A 215 6.10 -9.41 -11.74
CA TYR A 215 6.03 -8.39 -12.79
C TYR A 215 4.76 -8.52 -13.63
N LEU A 216 4.40 -9.74 -14.03
CA LEU A 216 3.17 -10.01 -14.76
C LEU A 216 1.93 -9.62 -13.94
N LEU A 217 1.92 -9.85 -12.63
CA LEU A 217 0.85 -9.34 -11.76
C LEU A 217 0.78 -7.81 -11.77
N ASP A 218 1.92 -7.12 -11.73
CA ASP A 218 1.95 -5.66 -11.83
C ASP A 218 1.39 -5.16 -13.17
N LEU A 219 1.74 -5.82 -14.28
CA LEU A 219 1.22 -5.56 -15.61
C LEU A 219 -0.29 -5.79 -15.68
N ILE A 220 -0.78 -6.97 -15.26
CA ILE A 220 -2.21 -7.28 -15.25
C ILE A 220 -2.96 -6.19 -14.48
N LEU A 221 -2.51 -5.86 -13.27
CA LEU A 221 -3.13 -4.83 -12.45
C LEU A 221 -3.09 -3.45 -13.13
N ASN A 222 -1.96 -3.01 -13.71
CA ASN A 222 -1.92 -1.75 -14.45
C ASN A 222 -2.99 -1.68 -15.55
N GLU A 223 -3.19 -2.80 -16.24
CA GLU A 223 -4.07 -2.86 -17.39
C GLU A 223 -5.55 -3.03 -17.05
N LEU A 224 -5.88 -3.64 -15.91
CA LEU A 224 -7.26 -3.73 -15.44
C LEU A 224 -7.91 -2.35 -15.33
N CYS A 225 -7.22 -1.37 -14.74
CA CYS A 225 -7.77 0.00 -14.63
C CYS A 225 -7.98 0.68 -15.99
N ARG A 226 -7.16 0.34 -16.99
CA ARG A 226 -7.19 0.99 -18.31
C ARG A 226 -8.24 0.38 -19.22
N SER A 227 -8.28 -0.94 -19.29
CA SER A 227 -9.09 -1.66 -20.28
C SER A 227 -10.43 -2.15 -19.72
N MET A 228 -10.59 -2.21 -18.39
CA MET A 228 -11.77 -2.83 -17.73
C MET A 228 -12.45 -1.90 -16.71
N ILE A 229 -12.40 -0.58 -16.94
CA ILE A 229 -12.91 0.44 -15.99
C ILE A 229 -14.40 0.28 -15.60
N ASN A 230 -15.18 -0.43 -16.41
CA ASN A 230 -16.61 -0.68 -16.17
C ASN A 230 -16.87 -1.92 -15.28
N ASP A 231 -15.84 -2.70 -14.95
CA ASP A 231 -16.00 -3.84 -14.04
C ASP A 231 -16.16 -3.33 -12.60
N HIS A 232 -17.30 -3.61 -11.98
CA HIS A 232 -17.61 -3.22 -10.61
C HIS A 232 -16.61 -3.75 -9.56
N ARG A 233 -15.82 -4.78 -9.89
CA ARG A 233 -14.75 -5.31 -9.03
C ARG A 233 -13.49 -4.46 -9.07
N ILE A 234 -13.39 -3.51 -10.00
CA ILE A 234 -12.26 -2.60 -10.14
C ILE A 234 -12.67 -1.22 -9.60
N ASN A 235 -11.83 -0.68 -8.73
CA ASN A 235 -11.98 0.67 -8.21
C ASN A 235 -11.53 1.69 -9.27
N SER A 236 -12.49 2.33 -9.94
CA SER A 236 -12.24 3.34 -10.96
C SER A 236 -11.64 4.64 -10.41
N GLU A 237 -11.75 4.89 -9.10
CA GLU A 237 -11.15 6.05 -8.43
C GLU A 237 -9.71 5.79 -7.95
N PHE A 238 -9.15 4.62 -8.25
CA PHE A 238 -7.79 4.25 -7.88
C PHE A 238 -6.78 5.24 -8.50
N LYS A 239 -6.14 6.03 -7.64
CA LYS A 239 -5.03 6.89 -8.03
C LYS A 239 -3.76 6.08 -8.13
N HIS A 240 -3.15 6.11 -9.32
CA HIS A 240 -1.86 5.49 -9.52
C HIS A 240 -0.83 6.15 -8.61
N PHE A 241 -0.10 5.28 -7.94
CA PHE A 241 1.03 5.63 -7.10
C PHE A 241 2.28 5.20 -7.86
N ASP A 242 3.12 6.18 -8.18
CA ASP A 242 4.34 5.94 -8.95
C ASP A 242 5.56 6.08 -8.04
N CYS A 243 6.18 4.93 -7.77
CA CYS A 243 7.46 4.84 -7.12
C CYS A 243 8.39 4.04 -8.04
N GLU A 244 9.65 4.46 -8.11
CA GLU A 244 10.67 3.74 -8.88
C GLU A 244 10.89 2.35 -8.26
N VAL A 245 10.90 1.31 -9.08
CA VAL A 245 11.10 -0.06 -8.60
C VAL A 245 12.59 -0.38 -8.71
N VAL A 246 13.29 -0.48 -7.59
CA VAL A 246 14.73 -0.81 -7.57
C VAL A 246 14.95 -2.23 -7.07
N TYR A 247 14.20 -2.63 -6.04
CA TYR A 247 14.26 -3.97 -5.45
C TYR A 247 12.98 -4.76 -5.71
N VAL A 248 13.07 -6.09 -5.64
CA VAL A 248 11.89 -6.96 -5.67
C VAL A 248 10.92 -6.65 -4.52
N GLU A 249 11.42 -6.20 -3.36
CA GLU A 249 10.58 -5.69 -2.25
C GLU A 249 9.64 -4.56 -2.71
N ASP A 250 10.15 -3.63 -3.53
CA ASP A 250 9.38 -2.47 -3.99
C ASP A 250 8.23 -2.91 -4.90
N LEU A 251 8.54 -3.79 -5.87
CA LEU A 251 7.53 -4.33 -6.77
C LEU A 251 6.46 -5.11 -6.00
N TYR A 252 6.90 -5.92 -5.02
CA TYR A 252 5.99 -6.70 -4.20
C TYR A 252 5.00 -5.80 -3.44
N LEU A 253 5.51 -4.75 -2.80
CA LEU A 253 4.69 -3.80 -2.07
C LEU A 253 3.79 -2.97 -3.00
N LYS A 254 4.27 -2.62 -4.20
CA LYS A 254 3.46 -1.96 -5.24
C LYS A 254 2.30 -2.84 -5.68
N VAL A 255 2.52 -4.14 -5.86
CA VAL A 255 1.46 -5.11 -6.17
C VAL A 255 0.49 -5.25 -4.98
N LEU A 256 0.95 -5.29 -3.73
CA LEU A 256 0.06 -5.25 -2.56
C LEU A 256 -0.81 -3.98 -2.52
N TYR A 257 -0.21 -2.83 -2.80
CA TYR A 257 -0.92 -1.55 -2.84
C TYR A 257 -2.05 -1.58 -3.89
N LYS A 258 -1.74 -2.04 -5.09
CA LYS A 258 -2.73 -2.22 -6.16
C LYS A 258 -3.80 -3.24 -5.78
N LEU A 259 -3.44 -4.44 -5.32
CA LEU A 259 -4.41 -5.44 -4.91
C LEU A 259 -5.39 -4.91 -3.84
N TYR A 260 -4.89 -4.14 -2.87
CA TYR A 260 -5.70 -3.63 -1.78
C TYR A 260 -6.64 -2.50 -2.20
N PHE A 261 -6.15 -1.52 -2.96
CA PHE A 261 -6.90 -0.29 -3.28
C PHE A 261 -7.56 -0.30 -4.65
N GLN A 262 -7.08 -1.10 -5.59
CA GLN A 262 -7.55 -1.14 -6.97
C GLN A 262 -8.66 -2.16 -7.20
N LEU A 263 -8.71 -3.22 -6.39
CA LEU A 263 -9.78 -4.22 -6.45
C LEU A 263 -10.76 -3.96 -5.30
N ASN A 264 -12.06 -4.11 -5.55
CA ASN A 264 -13.13 -3.98 -4.54
C ASN A 264 -13.33 -5.27 -3.73
#